data_AF-A0A9E2X7B7-F1
#
_entry.id   AF-A0A9E2X7B7-F1
#
_cell.length_a   1.000
_cell.length_b   1.000
_cell.length_c   1.000
_cell.angle_alpha   90.00
_cell.angle_beta   90.00
_cell.angle_gamma   90.00
#
_symmetry.space_group_name_H-M   'P 1'
#
loop_
_entity.id
_entity.type
_entity.pdbx_description
1 polymer ?
#
loop_
_entity_poly.entity_id
_entity_poly.type
_entity_poly.pdbx_seq_one_letter_code
_entity_poly.pdbx_strand_id
1 'polypeptide(L)'
;MADNFKAASIFAAPAFSHLVGWLLAQSLKRLQLKTSLAPVLVLTGGLAIFGLAQPVHTSGFLAPYLAAVTIGATRLQARPDVQHFFEGTAWLAQIVLFVMLGLLVTPHELPPYLPGAVMVRRC
;
A
#
# COMPACT_ATOMS: atom_id res chain seq x y z
N MET A 1 -30.51 15.39 3.21
CA MET A 1 -29.36 16.19 3.73
C MET A 1 -28.12 15.33 3.98
N ALA A 2 -28.24 14.02 4.24
CA ALA A 2 -27.11 13.08 4.39
C ALA A 2 -26.48 12.63 3.05
N ASP A 3 -27.09 13.03 1.93
CA ASP A 3 -26.85 12.46 0.60
C ASP A 3 -25.68 13.19 -0.11
N ASN A 4 -25.49 14.48 0.20
CA ASN A 4 -24.39 15.31 -0.32
C ASN A 4 -23.04 15.03 0.36
N PHE A 5 -23.05 14.55 1.61
CA PHE A 5 -21.81 14.24 2.36
C PHE A 5 -21.12 12.98 1.86
N LYS A 6 -21.88 11.98 1.39
CA LYS A 6 -21.32 10.77 0.76
C LYS A 6 -20.77 11.03 -0.65
N ALA A 7 -21.41 11.92 -1.41
CA ALA A 7 -20.89 12.33 -2.71
C ALA A 7 -19.57 13.10 -2.56
N ALA A 8 -19.45 13.97 -1.56
CA ALA A 8 -18.23 14.72 -1.28
C ALA A 8 -17.05 13.80 -0.88
N SER A 9 -17.26 12.74 -0.09
CA SER A 9 -16.18 11.83 0.30
C SER A 9 -15.69 10.92 -0.83
N ILE A 10 -16.56 10.55 -1.78
CA ILE A 10 -16.20 9.74 -2.96
C ILE A 10 -15.29 10.53 -3.92
N PHE A 11 -15.54 11.82 -4.12
CA PHE A 11 -14.72 12.69 -4.97
C PHE A 11 -13.54 13.35 -4.24
N ALA A 12 -13.64 13.57 -2.92
CA ALA A 12 -12.54 14.13 -2.12
C ALA A 12 -11.39 13.12 -1.95
N ALA A 13 -11.67 11.82 -1.86
CA ALA A 13 -10.66 10.78 -1.71
C ALA A 13 -9.58 10.76 -2.83
N PRO A 14 -9.94 10.74 -4.14
CA PRO A 14 -8.95 10.77 -5.21
C PRO A 14 -8.24 12.13 -5.31
N ALA A 15 -8.95 13.24 -5.12
CA ALA A 15 -8.36 14.58 -5.19
C ALA A 15 -7.34 14.83 -4.07
N PHE A 16 -7.66 14.43 -2.84
CA PHE A 16 -6.75 14.52 -1.69
C PHE A 16 -5.52 13.64 -1.89
N SER A 17 -5.71 12.38 -2.31
CA SER A 17 -4.61 11.45 -2.55
C SER A 17 -3.67 11.93 -3.67
N HIS A 18 -4.23 12.52 -4.73
CA HIS A 18 -3.44 13.04 -5.84
C HIS A 18 -2.67 14.33 -5.46
N LEU A 19 -3.28 15.22 -4.67
CA LEU A 19 -2.62 16.42 -4.12
C LEU A 19 -1.48 16.04 -3.17
N VAL A 20 -1.74 15.11 -2.26
CA VAL A 20 -0.75 14.67 -1.26
C VAL A 20 0.37 13.86 -1.92
N GLY A 21 0.05 13.00 -2.89
CA GLY A 21 1.03 12.30 -3.72
C GLY A 21 1.89 13.25 -4.56
N TRP A 22 1.28 14.30 -5.13
CA TRP A 22 2.00 15.36 -5.84
C TRP A 22 2.92 16.16 -4.91
N LEU A 23 2.44 16.50 -3.71
CA LEU A 23 3.21 17.24 -2.70
C LEU A 23 4.41 16.43 -2.17
N LEU A 24 4.23 15.11 -2.02
CA LEU A 24 5.31 14.19 -1.67
C LEU A 24 6.31 14.04 -2.83
N ALA A 25 5.84 13.91 -4.07
CA ALA A 25 6.69 13.87 -5.26
C ALA A 25 7.50 15.17 -5.47
N GLN A 26 6.89 16.33 -5.19
CA GLN A 26 7.54 17.64 -5.21
C GLN A 26 8.65 17.72 -4.14
N SER A 27 8.38 17.22 -2.94
CA SER A 27 9.37 17.14 -1.85
C SER A 27 10.54 16.24 -2.22
N LEU A 28 10.27 15.06 -2.79
CA LEU A 28 11.28 14.13 -3.29
C LEU A 28 12.18 14.74 -4.37
N LYS A 29 11.60 15.53 -5.30
CA LYS A 29 12.37 16.24 -6.34
C LYS A 29 13.22 17.38 -5.78
N ARG A 30 12.70 18.15 -4.83
CA ARG A 30 13.39 19.32 -4.24
C ARG A 30 14.58 18.92 -3.38
N LEU A 31 14.52 17.77 -2.72
CA LEU A 31 15.53 17.35 -1.76
C LEU A 31 16.78 16.71 -2.40
N GLN A 32 16.80 16.49 -3.73
CA GLN A 32 17.88 15.82 -4.49
C GLN A 32 18.60 14.75 -3.64
N LEU A 33 17.82 13.85 -3.06
CA LEU A 33 18.30 12.96 -2.01
C LEU A 33 19.34 11.98 -2.56
N LYS A 34 20.41 11.80 -1.79
CA LYS A 34 21.33 10.68 -1.97
C LYS A 34 20.54 9.37 -2.01
N THR A 35 20.95 8.45 -2.89
CA THR A 35 20.28 7.16 -3.18
C THR A 35 19.80 6.41 -1.93
N SER A 36 20.55 6.44 -0.82
CA SER A 36 20.22 5.73 0.41
C SER A 36 19.05 6.30 1.23
N LEU A 37 18.68 7.58 1.06
CA LEU A 37 17.63 8.22 1.87
C LEU A 37 16.25 8.21 1.18
N ALA A 38 16.22 7.98 -0.14
CA ALA A 38 14.99 7.99 -0.91
C ALA A 38 13.98 6.91 -0.47
N PRO A 39 14.36 5.64 -0.20
CA PRO A 39 13.42 4.61 0.21
C PRO A 39 12.76 4.93 1.56
N VAL A 40 13.54 5.42 2.52
CA VAL A 40 13.06 5.82 3.85
C VAL A 40 12.07 6.97 3.73
N LEU A 41 12.36 7.98 2.89
CA LEU A 41 11.44 9.11 2.73
C LEU A 41 10.11 8.68 2.09
N VAL A 42 10.14 7.78 1.10
CA VAL A 42 8.93 7.25 0.48
C VAL A 42 8.13 6.42 1.50
N LEU A 43 8.80 5.62 2.34
CA LEU A 43 8.15 4.83 3.38
C LEU A 43 7.47 5.73 4.43
N THR A 44 8.22 6.67 5.01
CA THR A 44 7.68 7.60 6.01
C THR A 44 6.60 8.50 5.43
N GLY A 45 6.76 8.93 4.16
CA GLY A 45 5.74 9.65 3.42
C GLY A 45 4.46 8.81 3.25
N GLY A 46 4.56 7.55 2.86
CA GLY A 46 3.42 6.63 2.77
C GLY A 46 2.69 6.44 4.11
N LEU A 47 3.44 6.29 5.21
CA LEU A 47 2.88 6.20 6.56
C LEU A 47 2.19 7.50 6.99
N ALA A 48 2.78 8.66 6.68
CA ALA A 48 2.15 9.95 6.95
C ALA A 48 0.81 10.08 6.20
N ILE A 49 0.76 9.65 4.93
CA ILE A 49 -0.48 9.65 4.13
C ILE A 49 -1.53 8.74 4.74
N PHE A 50 -1.15 7.55 5.21
CA PHE A 50 -2.04 6.63 5.90
C PHE A 50 -2.69 7.27 7.14
N GLY A 51 -1.91 7.99 7.95
CA GLY A 51 -2.41 8.72 9.12
C GLY A 51 -3.31 9.91 8.77
N LEU A 52 -2.91 10.70 7.75
CA LEU A 52 -3.67 11.86 7.28
C LEU A 52 -4.98 11.47 6.57
N ALA A 53 -5.11 10.24 6.07
CA ALA A 53 -6.31 9.74 5.43
C ALA A 53 -7.48 9.47 6.40
N GLN A 54 -7.20 9.26 7.70
CA GLN A 54 -8.19 8.94 8.72
C GLN A 54 -9.30 10.00 8.88
N PRO A 55 -9.00 11.32 9.04
CA PRO A 55 -10.05 12.33 9.19
C PRO A 55 -10.95 12.48 7.94
N VAL A 56 -10.45 12.11 6.77
CA VAL A 56 -11.15 12.26 5.48
C VAL A 56 -12.07 11.06 5.19
N HIS A 57 -12.22 10.12 6.14
CA HIS A 57 -13.00 8.88 5.96
C HIS A 57 -12.62 8.11 4.69
N THR A 58 -11.36 8.24 4.25
CA THR A 58 -10.83 7.52 3.10
C THR A 58 -10.35 6.15 3.56
N SER A 59 -10.44 5.12 2.70
CA SER A 59 -9.85 3.81 3.04
C SER A 59 -8.36 3.98 3.30
N GLY A 60 -7.93 3.62 4.52
CA GLY A 60 -6.54 3.77 4.95
C GLY A 60 -5.54 3.09 4.02
N PHE A 61 -5.95 2.06 3.29
CA PHE A 61 -5.12 1.39 2.28
C PHE A 61 -5.18 2.06 0.90
N LEU A 62 -6.33 2.61 0.52
CA LEU A 62 -6.53 3.20 -0.82
C LEU A 62 -5.74 4.52 -0.99
N ALA A 63 -5.72 5.37 0.03
CA ALA A 63 -5.03 6.66 -0.03
C ALA A 63 -3.51 6.55 -0.29
N PRO A 64 -2.73 5.78 0.50
CA PRO A 64 -1.31 5.57 0.23
C PRO A 64 -1.06 4.78 -1.06
N TYR A 65 -1.97 3.90 -1.49
CA TYR A 65 -1.87 3.21 -2.78
C TYR A 65 -1.91 4.21 -3.95
N LEU A 66 -2.92 5.09 -3.98
CA LEU A 66 -3.03 6.11 -5.03
C LEU A 66 -1.84 7.07 -5.00
N ALA A 67 -1.40 7.49 -3.82
CA ALA A 67 -0.20 8.31 -3.70
C ALA A 67 1.05 7.58 -4.25
N ALA A 68 1.23 6.30 -3.93
CA ALA A 68 2.34 5.49 -4.47
C ALA A 68 2.28 5.36 -5.99
N VAL A 69 1.09 5.18 -6.58
CA VAL A 69 0.90 5.16 -8.04
C VAL A 69 1.31 6.50 -8.68
N THR A 70 0.90 7.63 -8.09
CA THR A 70 1.28 8.96 -8.60
C THR A 70 2.79 9.20 -8.51
N ILE A 71 3.44 8.79 -7.41
CA ILE A 71 4.90 8.89 -7.25
C ILE A 71 5.60 7.95 -8.25
N GLY A 72 5.07 6.74 -8.43
CA GLY A 72 5.50 5.74 -9.38
C GLY A 72 5.41 6.18 -10.84
N ALA A 73 4.62 7.21 -11.16
CA ALA A 73 4.61 7.86 -12.47
C ALA A 73 5.70 8.93 -12.65
N THR A 74 6.28 9.48 -11.56
CA THR A 74 7.25 10.58 -11.62
C THR A 74 8.70 10.10 -11.73
N ARG A 75 9.50 10.58 -12.69
CA ARG A 75 10.91 10.15 -12.83
C ARG A 75 11.73 10.53 -11.57
N LEU A 76 11.99 9.56 -10.69
CA LEU A 76 12.95 9.66 -9.58
C LEU A 76 14.31 9.14 -10.06
N GLN A 77 15.38 9.78 -9.60
CA GLN A 77 16.76 9.35 -9.91
C GLN A 77 17.13 8.06 -9.17
N ALA A 78 16.71 7.90 -7.90
CA ALA A 78 16.94 6.72 -7.07
C ALA A 78 15.82 5.66 -7.18
N ARG A 79 15.15 5.54 -8.33
CA ARG A 79 14.05 4.57 -8.54
C ARG A 79 14.43 3.12 -8.24
N PRO A 80 15.57 2.59 -8.73
CA PRO A 80 15.92 1.19 -8.52
C PRO A 80 16.07 0.85 -7.04
N ASP A 81 16.72 1.73 -6.27
CA ASP A 81 16.93 1.53 -4.83
C ASP A 81 15.62 1.52 -4.05
N VAL A 82 14.69 2.43 -4.39
CA VAL A 82 13.35 2.46 -3.81
C VAL A 82 12.59 1.18 -4.16
N GLN A 83 12.62 0.75 -5.42
CA GLN A 83 11.93 -0.47 -5.87
C GLN A 83 12.46 -1.72 -5.16
N HIS A 84 13.78 -1.90 -5.10
CA HIS A 84 14.38 -3.05 -4.43
C HIS A 84 14.06 -3.09 -2.92
N PHE A 85 14.06 -1.93 -2.25
CA PHE A 85 13.69 -1.86 -0.84
C PHE A 85 12.23 -2.30 -0.60
N PHE A 86 11.29 -1.80 -1.40
CA PHE A 86 9.87 -2.15 -1.28
C PHE A 86 9.58 -3.58 -1.76
N GLU A 87 10.31 -4.10 -2.74
CA GLU A 87 10.22 -5.50 -3.17
C GLU A 87 10.66 -6.45 -2.06
N GLY A 88 11.81 -6.18 -1.41
CA GLY A 88 12.25 -6.92 -0.24
C GLY A 88 11.24 -6.86 0.92
N THR A 89 10.64 -5.68 1.14
CA THR A 89 9.59 -5.50 2.16
C THR A 89 8.32 -6.29 1.82
N ALA A 90 7.90 -6.33 0.56
CA ALA A 90 6.75 -7.10 0.11
C ALA A 90 6.99 -8.61 0.27
N TRP A 91 8.20 -9.07 -0.05
CA TRP A 91 8.59 -10.47 0.16
C TRP A 91 8.57 -10.85 1.66
N LEU A 92 9.08 -9.97 2.53
CA LEU A 92 9.01 -10.18 3.97
C LEU A 92 7.56 -10.20 4.47
N ALA A 93 6.72 -9.26 4.04
CA ALA A 93 5.31 -9.23 4.39
C ALA A 93 4.57 -10.51 3.95
N GLN A 94 4.96 -11.08 2.81
CA GLN A 94 4.43 -12.34 2.32
C GLN A 94 4.79 -13.52 3.23
N ILE A 95 6.05 -13.61 3.70
CA ILE A 95 6.46 -14.63 4.66
C ILE A 95 5.67 -14.48 5.96
N VAL A 96 5.56 -13.26 6.48
CA VAL A 96 4.80 -12.98 7.71
C VAL A 96 3.34 -13.44 7.55
N LEU A 97 2.71 -13.13 6.41
CA LEU A 97 1.35 -13.58 6.11
C LEU A 97 1.24 -15.10 6.11
N PHE A 98 2.16 -15.81 5.44
CA PHE A 98 2.14 -17.27 5.43
C PHE A 98 2.34 -17.88 6.81
N VAL A 99 3.25 -17.34 7.62
CA VAL A 99 3.47 -17.79 9.01
C VAL A 99 2.22 -17.55 9.86
N MET A 100 1.59 -16.38 9.75
CA MET A 100 0.35 -16.10 10.48
C MET A 100 -0.78 -17.04 10.08
N LEU A 101 -0.96 -17.31 8.78
CA LEU A 101 -1.95 -18.26 8.30
C LEU A 101 -1.66 -19.69 8.79
N GLY A 102 -0.39 -20.10 8.77
CA GLY A 102 0.03 -21.40 9.28
C GLY A 102 -0.22 -21.57 10.79
N LEU A 103 -0.05 -20.50 11.58
CA LEU A 103 -0.34 -20.51 13.01
C LEU A 103 -1.84 -20.48 13.32
N LEU A 104 -2.63 -19.78 12.48
CA LEU A 104 -4.08 -19.65 12.64
C LEU A 104 -4.85 -20.91 12.22
N VAL A 105 -4.27 -21.68 11.30
CA VAL A 105 -4.86 -22.93 10.81
C VAL A 105 -4.80 -24.02 11.90
N THR A 106 -5.97 -24.55 12.26
CA THR A 106 -6.07 -25.68 13.19
C THR A 106 -5.95 -27.00 12.41
N PRO A 107 -4.89 -27.81 12.61
CA PRO A 107 -4.61 -29.00 11.80
C PRO A 107 -5.71 -30.06 11.86
N HIS A 108 -6.51 -30.07 12.94
CA HIS A 108 -7.53 -31.09 13.17
C HIS A 108 -8.85 -30.85 12.41
N GLU A 109 -9.11 -29.62 11.99
CA GLU A 109 -10.29 -29.24 11.20
C GLU A 109 -10.02 -29.30 9.69
N LEU A 110 -8.79 -29.55 9.25
CA LEU A 110 -8.43 -29.66 7.83
C LEU A 110 -8.96 -30.89 7.06
N PRO A 111 -9.10 -32.10 7.67
CA PRO A 111 -9.44 -33.31 6.92
C PRO A 111 -10.71 -33.23 6.05
N PRO A 112 -11.81 -32.59 6.47
CA PRO A 112 -13.02 -32.43 5.65
C PRO A 112 -12.84 -31.56 4.41
N TYR A 113 -11.86 -30.65 4.38
CA TYR A 113 -11.63 -29.71 3.28
C TYR A 113 -10.61 -30.20 2.25
N LEU A 114 -9.87 -31.28 2.55
CA LEU A 114 -8.91 -31.93 1.64
C LEU A 114 -9.51 -32.40 0.30
N PRO A 115 -10.75 -32.95 0.22
CA PRO A 115 -11.32 -33.39 -1.05
C PRO A 115 -11.49 -32.23 -2.05
N GLY A 116 -11.92 -31.05 -1.58
CA GLY A 116 -12.07 -29.86 -2.41
C GLY A 116 -10.74 -29.31 -2.93
N ALA A 117 -9.70 -29.37 -2.10
CA ALA A 117 -8.35 -28.93 -2.48
C ALA A 117 -7.69 -29.84 -3.53
N VAL A 118 -7.91 -31.15 -3.47
CA VAL A 118 -7.38 -32.10 -4.47
C VAL A 118 -8.13 -32.01 -5.80
N MET A 119 -9.42 -31.68 -5.78
CA MET A 119 -10.23 -31.54 -6.99
C MET A 119 -9.82 -30.32 -7.83
N VAL A 120 -9.51 -29.19 -7.20
CA VAL A 120 -9.03 -27.96 -7.89
C VAL A 120 -7.71 -28.19 -8.61
N ARG A 121 -6.87 -29.11 -8.14
CA ARG A 121 -5.57 -29.43 -8.76
C ARG A 121 -5.69 -30.28 -10.03
N ARG A 122 -6.90 -30.74 -10.41
CA ARG A 122 -7.18 -31.59 -11.57
C ARG A 122 -7.96 -30.92 -12.71
N CYS A 123 -8.26 -29.62 -12.62
CA CYS A 123 -8.74 -28.80 -13.74
C CYS A 123 -7.65 -27.83 -14.19
#